data_AF-A0A0D8HC34-F1
#
_entry.id   AF-A0A0D8HC34-F1
#
_cell.length_a   1.000
_cell.length_b   1.000
_cell.length_c   1.000
_cell.angle_alpha   90.00
_cell.angle_beta   90.00
_cell.angle_gamma   90.00
#
_symmetry.space_group_name_H-M   'P 1'
#
loop_
_entity.id
_entity.type
_entity.pdbx_description
1 polymer ?
#
loop_
_entity_poly.entity_id
_entity_poly.type
_entity_poly.pdbx_seq_one_letter_code
_entity_poly.pdbx_strand_id
1 'polypeptide(L)'
;MCTMCILVFMSQPITARLDEDVVQAIDNAVACGVAPNRGAIISRAVREWLSHHSEEAIKDSYRKRYEAIDPDEQELIAKLGISSATIAIESNK
;
A
#
# COMPACT_ATOMS: atom_id res chain seq x y z
N MET A 1 -7.63 -37.43 -6.60
CA MET A 1 -7.73 -36.15 -7.34
C MET A 1 -8.76 -35.28 -6.67
N CYS A 2 -8.33 -34.23 -5.97
CA CYS A 2 -8.96 -32.91 -5.93
C CYS A 2 -8.08 -32.00 -5.09
N THR A 3 -7.04 -31.48 -5.74
CA THR A 3 -6.21 -30.40 -5.22
C THR A 3 -7.01 -29.11 -5.37
N MET A 4 -7.73 -28.73 -4.32
CA MET A 4 -8.27 -27.38 -4.18
C MET A 4 -7.81 -26.83 -2.83
N CYS A 5 -6.51 -26.62 -2.71
CA CYS A 5 -5.98 -25.68 -1.73
C CYS A 5 -6.46 -24.29 -2.18
N ILE A 6 -7.57 -23.88 -1.58
CA ILE A 6 -8.03 -22.49 -1.54
C ILE A 6 -6.91 -21.67 -0.88
N LEU A 7 -5.94 -21.26 -1.68
CA LEU A 7 -5.07 -20.13 -1.35
C LEU A 7 -5.94 -18.88 -1.55
N VAL A 8 -6.70 -18.52 -0.53
CA VAL A 8 -7.17 -17.13 -0.39
C VAL A 8 -5.90 -16.28 -0.34
N PHE A 9 -5.52 -15.70 -1.48
CA PHE A 9 -4.52 -14.64 -1.50
C PHE A 9 -5.08 -13.54 -0.60
N MET A 10 -4.56 -13.41 0.62
CA MET A 10 -4.96 -12.34 1.53
C MET A 10 -4.49 -11.03 0.92
N SER A 11 -5.35 -10.38 0.15
CA SER A 11 -5.13 -9.00 -0.28
C SER A 11 -5.17 -8.12 0.96
N GLN A 12 -4.00 -7.67 1.40
CA GLN A 12 -3.88 -6.70 2.48
C GLN A 12 -4.51 -5.38 1.99
N PRO A 13 -5.56 -4.86 2.67
CA PRO A 13 -6.09 -3.56 2.32
C PRO A 13 -5.03 -2.50 2.63
N ILE A 14 -4.67 -1.72 1.62
CA ILE A 14 -3.73 -0.61 1.76
C ILE A 14 -4.46 0.71 1.54
N THR A 15 -4.05 1.73 2.29
CA THR A 15 -4.43 3.12 2.01
C THR A 15 -3.23 3.80 1.37
N ALA A 16 -3.44 4.45 0.24
CA ALA A 16 -2.41 5.20 -0.47
C ALA A 16 -2.94 6.59 -0.82
N ARG A 17 -2.05 7.59 -0.76
CA ARG A 17 -2.33 8.93 -1.28
C ARG A 17 -1.81 9.00 -2.71
N LEU A 18 -2.65 9.49 -3.61
CA LEU A 18 -2.34 9.73 -5.01
C LEU A 18 -2.81 11.13 -5.37
N ASP A 19 -2.17 11.73 -6.36
CA ASP A 19 -2.60 13.01 -6.91
C ASP A 19 -3.98 12.88 -7.58
N GLU A 20 -4.77 13.94 -7.54
CA GLU A 20 -6.16 13.95 -7.98
C GLU A 20 -6.31 13.59 -9.48
N ASP A 21 -5.38 14.06 -10.31
CA ASP A 21 -5.33 13.76 -11.75
C ASP A 21 -5.08 12.27 -12.01
N VAL A 22 -4.24 11.62 -11.20
CA VAL A 22 -3.98 10.17 -11.26
C VAL A 22 -5.25 9.40 -10.86
N VAL A 23 -5.94 9.82 -9.79
CA VAL A 23 -7.20 9.19 -9.37
C VAL A 23 -8.24 9.30 -10.48
N GLN A 24 -8.38 10.47 -11.09
CA GLN A 24 -9.32 10.71 -12.19
C GLN A 24 -8.99 9.85 -13.43
N ALA A 25 -7.71 9.67 -13.76
CA ALA A 25 -7.30 8.81 -14.86
C ALA A 25 -7.64 7.34 -14.59
N ILE A 26 -7.45 6.86 -13.35
CA ILE A 26 -7.83 5.50 -12.94
C ILE A 26 -9.35 5.32 -13.04
N ASP A 27 -10.13 6.30 -12.61
CA ASP A 27 -11.59 6.25 -12.68
C ASP A 27 -12.10 6.18 -14.11
N ASN A 28 -11.53 6.99 -15.00
CA ASN A 28 -11.86 6.95 -16.41
C ASN A 28 -11.53 5.58 -17.02
N ALA A 29 -10.40 4.97 -16.66
CA ALA A 29 -10.05 3.63 -17.13
C ALA A 29 -11.07 2.57 -16.69
N VAL A 30 -11.55 2.64 -15.46
CA VAL A 30 -12.60 1.73 -14.96
C VAL A 30 -13.93 2.00 -15.67
N ALA A 31 -14.32 3.26 -15.83
CA ALA A 31 -15.55 3.66 -16.53
C ALA A 31 -15.55 3.21 -18.00
N CYS A 32 -14.38 3.24 -18.66
CA CYS A 32 -14.19 2.74 -20.02
C CYS A 32 -14.09 1.20 -20.11
N GLY A 33 -14.19 0.48 -18.99
CA GLY A 33 -14.14 -0.98 -18.95
C GLY A 33 -12.75 -1.58 -19.15
N VAL A 34 -11.67 -0.80 -19.01
CA VAL A 34 -10.28 -1.28 -19.11
C VAL A 34 -9.97 -2.30 -18.01
N ALA A 35 -10.60 -2.14 -16.84
CA ALA A 35 -10.49 -3.05 -15.72
C ALA A 35 -11.77 -3.04 -14.87
N PRO A 36 -12.04 -4.12 -14.10
CA PRO A 36 -13.26 -4.24 -13.31
C PRO A 36 -13.34 -3.29 -12.11
N ASN A 37 -12.21 -2.78 -11.62
CA ASN A 37 -12.13 -1.83 -10.51
C ASN A 37 -10.75 -1.16 -10.43
N ARG A 38 -10.63 -0.12 -9.58
CA ARG A 38 -9.37 0.62 -9.35
C ARG A 38 -8.23 -0.29 -8.89
N GLY A 39 -8.52 -1.26 -8.02
CA GLY A 39 -7.53 -2.20 -7.49
C GLY A 39 -6.88 -3.07 -8.57
N ALA A 40 -7.63 -3.46 -9.60
CA ALA A 40 -7.12 -4.20 -10.75
C ALA A 40 -6.16 -3.36 -11.60
N ILE A 41 -6.46 -2.06 -11.81
CA ILE A 41 -5.56 -1.12 -12.49
C ILE A 41 -4.26 -0.97 -11.70
N ILE A 42 -4.36 -0.67 -10.40
CA ILE A 42 -3.20 -0.47 -9.51
C ILE A 42 -2.35 -1.73 -9.45
N SER A 43 -2.97 -2.90 -9.27
CA SER A 43 -2.23 -4.17 -9.20
C SER A 43 -1.48 -4.49 -10.49
N ARG A 44 -2.04 -4.12 -11.65
CA ARG A 44 -1.36 -4.28 -12.95
C ARG A 44 -0.17 -3.32 -13.06
N ALA A 45 -0.38 -2.04 -12.76
CA ALA A 45 0.67 -1.02 -12.81
C ALA A 45 1.83 -1.34 -11.85
N VAL A 46 1.52 -1.80 -10.63
CA VAL A 46 2.54 -2.23 -9.66
C VAL A 46 3.33 -3.44 -10.16
N ARG A 47 2.65 -4.46 -10.73
CA ARG A 47 3.36 -5.63 -11.29
C ARG A 47 4.27 -5.24 -12.44
N GLU A 48 3.79 -4.39 -13.34
CA GLU A 48 4.58 -3.87 -14.45
C GLU A 48 5.79 -3.10 -13.92
N TRP A 49 5.58 -2.16 -12.99
CA TRP A 49 6.67 -1.43 -12.35
C TRP A 49 7.70 -2.37 -11.72
N LEU A 50 7.27 -3.36 -10.93
CA LEU A 50 8.15 -4.36 -10.31
C LEU A 50 8.93 -5.19 -11.34
N SER A 51 8.35 -5.47 -12.52
CA SER A 51 9.04 -6.23 -13.57
C SER A 51 10.22 -5.48 -14.19
N HIS A 52 10.23 -4.15 -14.07
CA HIS A 52 11.28 -3.28 -14.60
C HIS A 52 12.30 -2.83 -13.53
N HIS A 53 12.09 -3.16 -12.26
CA HIS A 53 12.94 -2.69 -11.16
C HIS A 53 13.58 -3.86 -10.42
N SER A 54 14.90 -3.77 -10.21
CA SER A 54 15.62 -4.73 -9.36
C SER A 54 15.22 -4.56 -7.89
N GLU A 55 15.45 -5.58 -7.07
CA GLU A 55 15.19 -5.53 -5.63
C GLU A 55 15.86 -4.32 -4.95
N GLU A 56 17.05 -3.94 -5.41
CA GLU A 56 17.77 -2.75 -4.92
C GLU A 56 17.08 -1.44 -5.31
N ALA A 57 16.51 -1.34 -6.52
CA ALA A 57 15.71 -0.17 -6.91
C ALA A 57 14.40 -0.05 -6.12
N ILE A 58 13.83 -1.20 -5.71
CA ILE A 58 12.67 -1.22 -4.81
C ILE A 58 13.09 -0.68 -3.44
N LYS A 59 14.18 -1.18 -2.84
CA LYS A 59 14.70 -0.70 -1.55
C LYS A 59 15.00 0.80 -1.57
N ASP A 60 15.60 1.31 -2.64
CA ASP A 60 15.88 2.74 -2.80
C ASP A 60 14.61 3.58 -2.96
N SER A 61 13.57 3.06 -3.62
CA SER A 61 12.27 3.73 -3.67
C SER A 61 11.59 3.79 -2.29
N TYR A 62 11.73 2.76 -1.45
CA TYR A 62 11.25 2.80 -0.06
C TYR A 62 12.06 3.82 0.73
N ARG A 63 13.40 3.75 0.65
CA ARG A 63 14.31 4.65 1.33
C ARG A 63 13.99 6.12 1.07
N LYS A 64 13.84 6.53 -0.20
CA LYS A 64 13.51 7.92 -0.57
C LYS A 64 12.20 8.44 0.04
N ARG A 65 11.18 7.57 0.24
CA ARG A 65 9.92 7.98 0.87
C ARG A 65 10.04 8.14 2.39
N TYR A 66 10.93 7.37 3.04
CA TYR A 66 11.11 7.43 4.49
C TYR A 66 12.23 8.38 4.94
N GLU A 67 13.19 8.68 4.07
CA GLU A 67 14.21 9.72 4.31
C GLU A 67 13.66 11.14 4.13
N ALA A 68 12.55 11.31 3.40
CA ALA A 68 11.86 12.58 3.23
C ALA A 68 10.86 12.91 4.35
N ILE A 69 10.76 12.06 5.38
CA ILE A 69 9.93 12.32 6.55
C ILE A 69 10.62 13.38 7.40
N ASP A 70 9.96 14.53 7.52
CA ASP A 70 10.39 15.65 8.35
C ASP A 70 10.67 15.17 9.79
N PRO A 71 11.78 15.58 10.44
CA PRO A 71 12.05 15.23 11.84
C PRO A 71 10.85 15.46 12.79
N ASP A 72 9.97 16.41 12.50
CA ASP A 72 8.74 16.64 13.27
C ASP A 72 7.70 15.50 13.13
N GLU A 73 7.62 14.82 11.97
CA GLU A 73 6.76 13.65 11.78
C GLU A 73 7.29 12.41 12.51
N GLN A 74 8.61 12.28 12.65
CA GLN A 74 9.20 11.20 13.47
C GLN A 74 8.88 11.39 14.96
N GLU A 75 8.84 12.63 15.45
CA GLU A 75 8.42 12.93 16.83
C GLU A 75 6.93 12.59 17.07
N LEU A 76 6.07 12.83 16.07
CA LEU A 76 4.65 12.45 16.10
C LEU A 76 4.44 10.94 16.07
N ILE A 77 5.20 10.20 15.23
CA ILE A 77 5.18 8.73 15.19
C ILE A 77 5.67 8.14 16.53
N ALA A 78 6.72 8.72 17.13
CA ALA A 78 7.19 8.32 18.45
C ALA A 78 6.13 8.56 19.55
N LYS A 79 5.42 9.69 19.50
CA LYS A 79 4.31 10.01 20.43
C LYS A 79 3.11 9.06 20.24
N LEU A 80 2.79 8.69 19.00
CA LEU A 80 1.71 7.74 18.68
C LEU A 80 2.07 6.28 19.02
N GLY A 81 3.34 5.89 18.87
CA GLY A 81 3.84 4.57 19.24
C GLY A 81 3.72 4.27 20.75
N ILE A 82 3.79 5.31 21.59
CA ILE A 82 3.55 5.21 23.03
C ILE A 82 2.05 5.05 23.33
N SER A 83 1.17 5.70 22.55
CA SER A 83 -0.28 5.60 22.73
C SER A 83 -0.86 4.25 22.28
N SER A 84 -0.32 3.65 21.21
CA SER A 84 -0.79 2.34 20.73
C SER A 84 -0.43 1.18 21.65
N ALA A 85 0.67 1.29 22.41
CA ALA A 85 1.05 0.28 23.41
C ALA A 85 0.13 0.29 24.64
N THR A 86 -0.49 1.43 24.98
CA THR A 86 -1.43 1.51 26.12
C THR A 86 -2.78 0.87 25.81
N ILE A 87 -3.31 1.05 24.60
CA ILE A 87 -4.62 0.48 24.20
C ILE A 87 -4.56 -1.06 24.13
N ALA A 88 -3.42 -1.63 23.75
CA ALA A 88 -3.25 -3.08 23.66
C ALA A 88 -3.16 -3.78 25.04
N ILE A 89 -2.75 -3.08 26.10
CA ILE A 89 -2.62 -3.66 27.45
C ILE A 89 -3.95 -3.55 28.23
N GLU A 90 -4.79 -2.56 27.93
CA GLU A 90 -6.06 -2.36 28.64
C GLU A 90 -7.21 -3.25 28.14
N SER A 91 -7.08 -3.85 26.94
CA SER A 91 -8.08 -4.77 26.37
C SER A 91 -7.95 -6.23 26.85
N ASN A 92 -7.10 -6.50 27.86
CA ASN A 92 -6.87 -7.85 28.39
C ASN A 92 -7.05 -7.91 29.93
N LYS A 93 -8.14 -7.31 30.42
CA LYS A 93 -8.68 -7.53 31.77
C LYS A 93 -10.11 -8.00 31.70
#